data_AF-A0A081MYG7-F1
#
_entry.id   AF-A0A081MYG7-F1
#
_cell.length_a   1.000
_cell.length_b   1.000
_cell.length_c   1.000
_cell.angle_alpha   90.00
_cell.angle_beta   90.00
_cell.angle_gamma   90.00
#
_symmetry.space_group_name_H-M   'P 1'
#
loop_
_entity.id
_entity.type
_entity.pdbx_description
1 polymer ?
#
loop_
_entity_poly.entity_id
_entity_poly.type
_entity_poly.pdbx_seq_one_letter_code
_entity_poly.pdbx_strand_id
1 'polypeptide(L)'
;MLIIGLVGGTPETRIEITTEVMELAPSRICCYMMTAPESGMERVKALDSIVCDLDPRSRNDTMILTHVQTPEEVELIRSIEGFIWHVDGRPSDVIAAEKGDLWVSSNSSGGIWMTPEEAYSESTMTALRCAV
;
A
#
# COMPACT_ATOMS: atom_id res chain seq x y z
N MET A 1 -2.31 10.56 8.05
CA MET A 1 -2.49 10.11 6.66
C MET A 1 -2.02 8.67 6.59
N LEU A 2 -2.83 7.78 6.04
CA LEU A 2 -2.56 6.35 5.89
C LEU A 2 -1.81 6.12 4.57
N ILE A 3 -0.70 5.42 4.59
CA ILE A 3 0.04 5.03 3.38
C ILE A 3 0.01 3.51 3.28
N ILE A 4 -0.37 3.00 2.12
CA ILE A 4 -0.48 1.57 1.83
C ILE A 4 0.38 1.25 0.60
N GLY A 5 1.34 0.36 0.74
CA GLY A 5 2.16 -0.17 -0.35
C GLY A 5 1.70 -1.54 -0.81
N LEU A 6 1.38 -1.69 -2.10
CA LEU A 6 1.02 -2.97 -2.69
C LEU A 6 2.24 -3.67 -3.29
N VAL A 7 2.51 -4.89 -2.83
CA VAL A 7 3.62 -5.75 -3.27
C VAL A 7 3.09 -7.12 -3.74
N GLY A 8 3.85 -7.81 -4.60
CA GLY A 8 3.41 -9.10 -5.15
C GLY A 8 2.25 -8.99 -6.15
N GLY A 9 1.73 -10.13 -6.59
CA GLY A 9 0.65 -10.20 -7.58
C GLY A 9 1.03 -9.65 -8.96
N THR A 10 0.08 -9.63 -9.89
CA THR A 10 0.28 -8.95 -11.18
C THR A 10 -0.12 -7.46 -11.08
N PRO A 11 0.38 -6.59 -11.97
CA PRO A 11 -0.08 -5.20 -12.05
C PRO A 11 -1.61 -5.08 -12.10
N GLU A 12 -2.26 -5.96 -12.86
CA GLU A 12 -3.71 -5.99 -13.03
C GLU A 12 -4.41 -6.27 -11.69
N THR A 13 -3.96 -7.27 -10.93
CA THR A 13 -4.53 -7.58 -9.62
C THR A 13 -4.34 -6.45 -8.61
N ARG A 14 -3.18 -5.76 -8.64
CA ARG A 14 -2.96 -4.59 -7.76
C ARG A 14 -3.86 -3.42 -8.13
N ILE A 15 -4.12 -3.21 -9.42
CA ILE A 15 -5.07 -2.20 -9.90
C ILE A 15 -6.51 -2.56 -9.48
N GLU A 16 -6.89 -3.82 -9.58
CA GLU A 16 -8.20 -4.33 -9.15
C GLU A 16 -8.42 -4.06 -7.65
N ILE A 17 -7.50 -4.50 -6.79
CA ILE A 17 -7.55 -4.23 -5.34
C ILE A 17 -7.59 -2.73 -5.05
N THR A 18 -6.76 -1.94 -5.74
CA THR A 18 -6.75 -0.48 -5.56
C THR A 18 -8.13 0.12 -5.90
N THR A 19 -8.75 -0.36 -6.98
CA THR A 19 -10.06 0.11 -7.44
C THR A 19 -11.14 -0.22 -6.41
N GLU A 20 -11.19 -1.45 -5.92
CA GLU A 20 -12.13 -1.86 -4.87
C GLU A 20 -12.00 -1.01 -3.61
N VAL A 21 -10.76 -0.75 -3.15
CA VAL A 21 -10.54 0.10 -1.96
C VAL A 21 -10.99 1.53 -2.24
N MET A 22 -10.72 2.08 -3.42
CA MET A 22 -11.15 3.43 -3.80
C MET A 22 -12.67 3.57 -3.82
N GLU A 23 -13.42 2.53 -4.16
CA GLU A 23 -14.90 2.55 -4.13
C GLU A 23 -15.46 2.71 -2.70
N LEU A 24 -14.72 2.26 -1.67
CA LEU A 24 -15.11 2.42 -0.27
C LEU A 24 -15.10 3.89 0.19
N ALA A 25 -14.15 4.69 -0.31
CA ALA A 25 -13.99 6.09 0.08
C ALA A 25 -13.37 6.97 -1.04
N PRO A 26 -14.09 7.20 -2.15
CA PRO A 26 -13.51 7.75 -3.39
C PRO A 26 -13.00 9.19 -3.28
N SER A 27 -13.38 9.93 -2.25
CA SER A 27 -12.94 11.32 -2.01
C SER A 27 -11.82 11.44 -0.96
N ARG A 28 -11.37 10.30 -0.42
CA ARG A 28 -10.39 10.21 0.67
C ARG A 28 -9.14 9.43 0.29
N ILE A 29 -9.21 8.68 -0.79
CA ILE A 29 -8.15 7.78 -1.24
C ILE A 29 -7.57 8.31 -2.55
N CYS A 30 -6.26 8.50 -2.59
CA CYS A 30 -5.52 8.68 -3.83
C CYS A 30 -4.67 7.44 -4.13
N CYS A 31 -4.50 7.16 -5.42
CA CYS A 31 -3.58 6.12 -5.88
C CYS A 31 -2.39 6.76 -6.59
N TYR A 32 -1.22 6.18 -6.37
CA TYR A 32 0.01 6.55 -7.05
C TYR A 32 0.67 5.32 -7.65
N MET A 33 0.85 5.35 -8.97
CA MET A 33 1.42 4.25 -9.73
C MET A 33 2.80 4.66 -10.25
N MET A 34 3.85 4.25 -9.54
CA MET A 34 5.23 4.55 -9.92
C MET A 34 5.76 3.54 -10.94
N THR A 35 5.70 3.90 -12.23
CA THR A 35 6.21 3.05 -13.32
C THR A 35 7.69 3.28 -13.62
N ALA A 36 8.24 4.42 -13.23
CA ALA A 36 9.65 4.78 -13.36
C ALA A 36 10.03 5.72 -12.19
N PRO A 37 11.28 5.74 -11.74
CA PRO A 37 12.43 4.97 -12.23
C PRO A 37 12.39 3.47 -11.84
N GLU A 38 13.30 2.66 -12.39
CA GLU A 38 13.43 1.22 -12.06
C GLU A 38 14.41 0.95 -10.91
N SER A 39 15.38 1.84 -10.70
CA SER A 39 16.38 1.72 -9.64
C SER A 39 15.78 2.00 -8.27
N GLY A 40 15.93 1.08 -7.31
CA GLY A 40 15.35 1.18 -5.97
C GLY A 40 15.66 2.50 -5.26
N MET A 41 16.92 2.96 -5.31
CA MET A 41 17.31 4.22 -4.67
C MET A 41 16.67 5.46 -5.32
N GLU A 42 16.47 5.44 -6.64
CA GLU A 42 15.81 6.54 -7.34
C GLU A 42 14.29 6.51 -7.10
N ARG A 43 13.72 5.31 -6.98
CA ARG A 43 12.31 5.09 -6.62
C ARG A 43 12.03 5.61 -5.21
N VAL A 44 12.90 5.31 -4.25
CA VAL A 44 12.82 5.85 -2.89
C VAL A 44 12.86 7.36 -2.89
N LYS A 45 13.76 8.00 -3.66
CA LYS A 45 13.80 9.47 -3.76
C LYS A 45 12.52 10.06 -4.34
N ALA A 46 11.98 9.43 -5.38
CA ALA A 46 10.72 9.86 -5.97
C ALA A 46 9.57 9.71 -4.97
N LEU A 47 9.51 8.57 -4.27
CA LEU A 47 8.51 8.29 -3.24
C LEU A 47 8.59 9.27 -2.07
N ASP A 48 9.80 9.54 -1.57
CA ASP A 48 10.04 10.50 -0.47
C ASP A 48 9.60 11.90 -0.85
N SER A 49 9.88 12.35 -2.08
CA SER A 49 9.40 13.64 -2.60
C SER A 49 7.87 13.69 -2.61
N ILE A 50 7.21 12.64 -3.08
CA ILE A 50 5.74 12.58 -3.16
C ILE A 50 5.13 12.59 -1.76
N VAL A 51 5.67 11.80 -0.84
CA VAL A 51 5.22 11.75 0.54
C VAL A 51 5.37 13.12 1.21
N CYS A 52 6.51 13.81 0.99
CA CYS A 52 6.76 15.15 1.52
C CYS A 52 5.82 16.22 0.92
N ASP A 53 5.47 16.08 -0.37
CA ASP A 53 4.59 17.03 -1.08
C ASP A 53 3.10 16.85 -0.72
N LEU A 54 2.74 15.77 -0.02
CA LEU A 54 1.36 15.56 0.45
C LEU A 54 1.05 16.49 1.62
N ASP A 55 0.16 17.45 1.37
CA ASP A 55 -0.35 18.36 2.39
C ASP A 55 -1.06 17.57 3.50
N PRO A 56 -0.66 17.70 4.78
CA PRO A 56 -1.39 17.11 5.90
C PRO A 56 -2.85 17.61 6.00
N ARG A 57 -3.17 18.72 5.34
CA ARG A 57 -4.52 19.31 5.23
C ARG A 57 -5.26 18.87 3.96
N SER A 58 -4.66 18.01 3.13
CA SER A 58 -5.34 17.45 1.96
C SER A 58 -6.59 16.68 2.42
N ARG A 59 -7.64 16.70 1.59
CA ARG A 59 -8.87 15.94 1.84
C ARG A 59 -8.65 14.42 1.74
N ASN A 60 -7.57 14.01 1.09
CA ASN A 60 -7.18 12.62 1.00
C ASN A 60 -6.39 12.25 2.24
N ASP A 61 -6.92 11.34 3.02
CA ASP A 61 -6.26 10.85 4.22
C ASP A 61 -5.65 9.46 4.01
N THR A 62 -5.81 8.86 2.83
CA THR A 62 -5.17 7.60 2.42
C THR A 62 -4.47 7.73 1.07
N MET A 63 -3.24 7.21 0.96
CA MET A 63 -2.51 7.02 -0.29
C MET A 63 -2.21 5.54 -0.51
N ILE A 64 -2.51 5.03 -1.70
CA ILE A 64 -2.18 3.67 -2.14
C ILE A 64 -1.07 3.74 -3.19
N LEU A 65 0.08 3.14 -2.89
CA LEU A 65 1.20 2.96 -3.80
C LEU A 65 1.02 1.61 -4.51
N THR A 66 0.48 1.65 -5.72
CA THR A 66 0.03 0.44 -6.42
C THR A 66 1.18 -0.45 -6.88
N HIS A 67 2.39 0.10 -7.04
CA HIS A 67 3.55 -0.59 -7.61
C HIS A 67 4.79 -0.46 -6.71
N VAL A 68 4.78 -1.09 -5.53
CA VAL A 68 6.00 -1.19 -4.70
C VAL A 68 6.80 -2.41 -5.16
N GLN A 69 8.05 -2.19 -5.56
CA GLN A 69 8.86 -3.19 -6.27
C GLN A 69 10.16 -3.54 -5.57
N THR A 70 10.69 -2.64 -4.73
CA THR A 70 11.99 -2.85 -4.09
C THR A 70 11.91 -2.87 -2.56
N PRO A 71 12.84 -3.55 -1.87
CA PRO A 71 12.92 -3.55 -0.41
C PRO A 71 13.12 -2.14 0.16
N GLU A 72 13.86 -1.28 -0.53
CA GLU A 72 14.13 0.08 -0.05
C GLU A 72 12.85 0.95 -0.03
N GLU A 73 11.93 0.73 -0.98
CA GLU A 73 10.61 1.39 -0.95
C GLU A 73 9.80 0.92 0.26
N VAL A 74 9.85 -0.39 0.56
CA VAL A 74 9.17 -0.98 1.71
C VAL A 74 9.73 -0.45 3.02
N GLU A 75 11.05 -0.36 3.14
CA GLU A 75 11.72 0.22 4.30
C GLU A 75 11.30 1.67 4.51
N LEU A 76 11.25 2.48 3.44
CA LEU A 76 10.77 3.85 3.52
C LEU A 76 9.31 3.89 4.00
N ILE A 77 8.41 3.12 3.39
CA ILE A 77 6.98 3.08 3.77
C ILE A 77 6.82 2.70 5.24
N ARG A 78 7.56 1.71 5.73
CA ARG A 78 7.51 1.30 7.14
C ARG A 78 8.09 2.37 8.09
N SER A 79 9.14 3.08 7.67
CA SER A 79 9.75 4.15 8.47
C SER A 79 8.82 5.33 8.74
N ILE A 80 7.80 5.50 7.88
CA ILE A 80 6.75 6.52 8.02
C ILE A 80 5.42 5.91 8.51
N GLU A 81 5.49 4.76 9.18
CA GLU A 81 4.35 4.03 9.76
C GLU A 81 3.27 3.61 8.73
N GLY A 82 3.67 3.44 7.47
CA GLY A 82 2.82 2.90 6.42
C GLY A 82 2.68 1.36 6.48
N PHE A 83 1.69 0.86 5.76
CA PHE A 83 1.34 -0.56 5.72
C PHE A 83 1.78 -1.20 4.41
N ILE A 84 2.18 -2.47 4.48
CA ILE A 84 2.52 -3.27 3.30
C ILE A 84 1.46 -4.35 3.12
N TRP A 85 0.90 -4.41 1.92
CA TRP A 85 -0.09 -5.40 1.51
C TRP A 85 0.51 -6.31 0.45
N HIS A 86 0.60 -7.60 0.76
CA HIS A 86 0.97 -8.66 -0.17
C HIS A 86 -0.26 -9.09 -0.94
N VAL A 87 -0.28 -8.75 -2.22
CA VAL A 87 -1.39 -9.03 -3.11
C VAL A 87 -1.29 -10.47 -3.63
N ASP A 88 -2.45 -11.11 -3.66
CA ASP A 88 -2.63 -12.48 -4.16
C ASP A 88 -2.09 -12.66 -5.59
N GLY A 89 -1.63 -13.87 -5.87
CA GLY A 89 -0.88 -14.22 -7.07
C GLY A 89 0.57 -14.59 -6.77
N ARG A 90 1.49 -14.27 -7.69
CA ARG A 90 2.91 -14.57 -7.51
C ARG A 90 3.47 -13.71 -6.37
N PRO A 91 3.99 -14.32 -5.28
CA PRO A 91 4.67 -13.56 -4.22
C PRO A 91 5.83 -12.76 -4.81
N SER A 92 6.16 -11.64 -4.19
CA SER A 92 7.39 -10.94 -4.57
C SER A 92 8.60 -11.84 -4.25
N ASP A 93 9.44 -12.09 -5.25
CA ASP A 93 10.70 -12.83 -5.06
C ASP A 93 11.76 -11.98 -4.34
N VAL A 94 11.50 -10.69 -4.17
CA VAL A 94 12.46 -9.70 -3.65
C VAL A 94 12.01 -9.11 -2.31
N ILE A 95 10.70 -8.95 -2.11
CA ILE A 95 10.13 -8.36 -0.88
C ILE A 95 9.56 -9.50 -0.04
N ALA A 96 10.25 -9.83 1.04
CA ALA A 96 9.77 -10.80 2.02
C ALA A 96 8.63 -10.20 2.86
N ALA A 97 7.63 -11.02 3.17
CA ALA A 97 6.59 -10.65 4.12
C ALA A 97 7.13 -10.60 5.54
N GLU A 98 6.80 -9.56 6.28
CA GLU A 98 7.15 -9.38 7.68
C GLU A 98 5.92 -9.34 8.58
N LYS A 99 6.16 -9.39 9.89
CA LYS A 99 5.10 -9.29 10.89
C LYS A 99 4.46 -7.90 10.80
N GLY A 100 3.14 -7.90 10.59
CA GLY A 100 2.36 -6.66 10.44
C GLY A 100 1.97 -6.36 9.00
N ASP A 101 2.58 -7.04 8.03
CA ASP A 101 2.12 -7.00 6.65
C ASP A 101 0.78 -7.74 6.52
N LEU A 102 -0.09 -7.27 5.63
CA LEU A 102 -1.40 -7.86 5.36
C LEU A 102 -1.37 -8.65 4.05
N TRP A 103 -2.11 -9.76 3.98
CA TRP A 103 -2.27 -10.54 2.75
C TRP A 103 -3.64 -10.24 2.17
N VAL A 104 -3.70 -9.78 0.92
CA VAL A 104 -4.92 -9.22 0.33
C VAL A 104 -5.27 -9.92 -0.97
N SER A 105 -6.52 -10.36 -1.08
CA SER A 105 -7.07 -11.00 -2.29
C SER A 105 -8.50 -10.51 -2.53
N SER A 106 -8.82 -10.12 -3.76
CA SER A 106 -10.20 -9.87 -4.20
C SER A 106 -11.03 -11.16 -4.34
N ASN A 107 -10.35 -12.30 -4.54
CA ASN A 107 -10.99 -13.58 -4.90
C ASN A 107 -11.09 -14.57 -3.74
N SER A 108 -10.45 -14.29 -2.61
CA SER A 108 -10.36 -15.20 -1.48
C SER A 108 -10.43 -14.45 -0.16
N SER A 109 -11.27 -14.94 0.75
CA SER A 109 -11.37 -14.45 2.12
C SER A 109 -11.15 -15.61 3.10
N GLY A 110 -10.37 -15.39 4.15
CA GLY A 110 -10.17 -16.33 5.24
C GLY A 110 -8.77 -16.94 5.32
N GLY A 111 -8.45 -17.48 6.49
CA GLY A 111 -7.09 -17.90 6.82
C GLY A 111 -6.19 -16.68 7.01
N ILE A 112 -5.13 -16.58 6.21
CA ILE A 112 -4.24 -15.40 6.20
C ILE A 112 -4.74 -14.28 5.27
N TRP A 113 -5.63 -14.60 4.32
CA TRP A 113 -6.08 -13.67 3.28
C TRP A 113 -7.26 -12.83 3.76
N MET A 114 -7.16 -11.53 3.49
CA MET A 114 -8.18 -10.53 3.71
C MET A 114 -8.74 -10.04 2.37
N THR A 115 -10.02 -9.72 2.36
CA THR A 115 -10.60 -8.91 1.28
C THR A 115 -10.02 -7.48 1.31
N PRO A 116 -10.08 -6.73 0.20
CA PRO A 116 -9.59 -5.34 0.19
C PRO A 116 -10.27 -4.44 1.24
N GLU A 117 -11.56 -4.66 1.51
CA GLU A 117 -12.31 -3.95 2.56
C GLU A 117 -11.79 -4.27 3.97
N GLU A 118 -11.57 -5.55 4.28
CA GLU A 118 -11.03 -5.98 5.56
C GLU A 118 -9.62 -5.42 5.79
N ALA A 119 -8.75 -5.50 4.78
CA ALA A 119 -7.39 -4.98 4.85
C ALA A 119 -7.37 -3.46 5.05
N TYR A 120 -8.25 -2.73 4.35
CA TYR A 120 -8.40 -1.28 4.51
C TYR A 120 -8.87 -0.91 5.92
N SER A 121 -9.88 -1.63 6.42
CA SER A 121 -10.43 -1.42 7.76
C SER A 121 -9.38 -1.68 8.84
N GLU A 122 -8.62 -2.78 8.74
CA GLU A 122 -7.55 -3.11 9.69
C GLU A 122 -6.42 -2.08 9.68
N SER A 123 -5.99 -1.64 8.49
CA SER A 123 -4.95 -0.60 8.34
C SER A 123 -5.39 0.72 8.96
N THR A 124 -6.64 1.12 8.73
CA THR A 124 -7.23 2.35 9.29
C THR A 124 -7.35 2.27 10.81
N MET A 125 -7.86 1.16 11.34
CA MET A 125 -8.02 0.95 12.78
C MET A 125 -6.68 0.91 13.49
N THR A 126 -5.67 0.28 12.89
CA THR A 126 -4.31 0.22 13.44
C THR A 126 -3.68 1.61 13.47
N ALA A 127 -3.78 2.37 12.37
CA ALA A 127 -3.29 3.75 12.33
C ALA A 127 -3.94 4.64 13.41
N LEU A 128 -5.25 4.50 13.63
CA LEU A 128 -5.96 5.23 14.69
C LEU A 128 -5.50 4.85 16.10
N ARG A 129 -5.12 3.60 16.34
CA ARG A 129 -4.60 3.15 17.65
C ARG A 129 -3.20 3.69 17.93
N CYS A 130 -2.37 3.84 16.91
CA CYS A 130 -0.99 4.35 17.04
C CYS A 130 -0.92 5.88 17.14
N ALA A 131 -1.96 6.60 16.71
CA ALA A 131 -2.02 8.06 16.75
C ALA A 131 -2.35 8.65 18.16
N VAL A 132 -2.44 7.81 19.20
CA VAL A 132 -2.76 8.16 20.59
C VAL A 132 -1.52 8.01 21.47
#